data_AF-A0A7Y5EES2-F1
#
_entry.id   AF-A0A7Y5EES2-F1
#
_cell.length_a   1.000
_cell.length_b   1.000
_cell.length_c   1.000
_cell.angle_alpha   90.00
_cell.angle_beta   90.00
_cell.angle_gamma   90.00
#
_symmetry.space_group_name_H-M   'P 1'
#
loop_
_entity.id
_entity.type
_entity.pdbx_description
1 polymer ?
#
loop_
_entity_poly.entity_id
_entity_poly.type
_entity_poly.pdbx_seq_one_letter_code
_entity_poly.pdbx_strand_id
1 'polypeptide(L)'
;GRTVLVLGDIGELGQWAEEGHRQVGDYARGKVDALYAVGSNMTHAVQAFGANGRHFATQAELIDAVSAENASDTTILIKGSRSAAMENVVAALCGASGEKH
;
A
#
# COMPACT_ATOMS: atom_id res chain seq x y z
N GLY A 1 -10.84 -5.88 -14.08
CA GLY A 1 -11.04 -4.91 -13.00
C GLY A 1 -9.79 -4.11 -12.73
N ARG A 2 -9.96 -3.07 -11.92
CA ARG A 2 -8.92 -2.18 -11.42
C ARG A 2 -8.00 -2.91 -10.45
N THR A 3 -6.71 -2.59 -10.46
CA THR A 3 -5.69 -3.18 -9.59
C THR A 3 -5.06 -2.10 -8.70
N VAL A 4 -5.18 -2.29 -7.38
CA VAL A 4 -4.68 -1.33 -6.38
C VAL A 4 -3.65 -2.01 -5.50
N LEU A 5 -2.44 -1.45 -5.49
CA LEU A 5 -1.36 -1.90 -4.60
C LEU A 5 -1.36 -1.05 -3.34
N VAL A 6 -1.46 -1.68 -2.18
CA VAL A 6 -1.54 -1.02 -0.87
C VAL A 6 -0.31 -1.39 -0.04
N LEU A 7 0.58 -0.42 0.22
CA LEU A 7 1.90 -0.67 0.79
C LEU A 7 2.16 0.05 2.11
N GLY A 8 2.82 -0.64 3.04
CA GLY A 8 3.48 -0.05 4.20
C GLY A 8 5.00 -0.18 4.10
N ASP A 9 5.75 0.67 4.82
CA ASP A 9 7.23 0.71 4.80
C ASP A 9 7.89 -0.68 4.79
N ILE A 10 8.94 -0.80 3.97
CA ILE A 10 9.82 -1.96 3.88
C ILE A 10 10.86 -1.84 5.00
N GLY A 11 10.90 -2.84 5.89
CA GLY A 11 11.81 -2.88 7.03
C GLY A 11 13.24 -3.27 6.63
N GLU A 12 14.17 -3.07 7.57
CA GLU A 12 15.54 -3.62 7.52
C GLU A 12 16.43 -3.17 6.33
N LEU A 13 16.06 -2.10 5.63
CA LEU A 13 16.85 -1.56 4.51
C LEU A 13 18.00 -0.63 4.93
N GLY A 14 17.96 -0.06 6.14
CA GLY A 14 18.97 0.89 6.61
C GLY A 14 19.17 2.06 5.65
N GLN A 15 20.41 2.30 5.24
CA GLN A 15 20.76 3.36 4.26
C GLN A 15 20.11 3.16 2.87
N TRP A 16 19.63 1.96 2.56
CA TRP A 16 19.00 1.63 1.28
C TRP A 16 17.49 1.86 1.29
N ALA A 17 16.92 2.39 2.38
CA ALA A 17 15.48 2.57 2.51
C ALA A 17 14.91 3.43 1.38
N GLU A 18 15.48 4.61 1.11
CA GLU A 18 15.02 5.49 0.04
C GLU A 18 15.01 4.78 -1.33
N GLU A 19 16.14 4.20 -1.71
CA GLU A 19 16.30 3.56 -3.02
C GLU A 19 15.42 2.32 -3.16
N GLY A 20 15.32 1.49 -2.12
CA GLY A 20 14.46 0.31 -2.15
C GLY A 20 12.98 0.67 -2.32
N HIS A 21 12.49 1.71 -1.64
CA HIS A 21 11.12 2.18 -1.80
C HIS A 21 10.89 2.79 -3.20
N ARG A 22 11.84 3.60 -3.69
CA ARG A 22 11.81 4.15 -5.05
C ARG A 22 11.71 3.05 -6.11
N GLN A 23 12.54 2.01 -6.00
CA GLN A 23 12.54 0.87 -6.94
C GLN A 23 11.20 0.13 -6.97
N VAL A 24 10.54 -0.03 -5.83
CA VAL A 24 9.19 -0.63 -5.78
C VAL A 24 8.18 0.22 -6.53
N GLY A 25 8.19 1.54 -6.30
CA GLY A 25 7.31 2.46 -7.01
C GLY A 25 7.54 2.46 -8.52
N ASP A 26 8.81 2.51 -8.94
CA ASP A 26 9.20 2.48 -10.36
C ASP A 26 8.80 1.16 -11.03
N TYR A 27 9.02 0.04 -10.34
CA TYR A 27 8.65 -1.28 -10.82
C TYR A 27 7.13 -1.45 -10.97
N ALA A 28 6.33 -0.87 -10.08
CA ALA A 28 4.87 -0.96 -10.12
C ALA A 28 4.26 -0.09 -11.24
N ARG A 29 4.97 0.94 -11.70
CA ARG A 29 4.50 1.86 -12.75
C ARG A 29 4.10 1.10 -14.02
N GLY A 30 2.88 1.32 -14.48
CA GLY A 30 2.32 0.66 -15.68
C GLY A 30 1.96 -0.82 -15.51
N LYS A 31 2.10 -1.38 -14.29
CA LYS A 31 1.72 -2.77 -13.97
C LYS A 31 0.47 -2.85 -13.10
N VAL A 32 0.19 -1.81 -12.32
CA VAL A 32 -1.03 -1.65 -11.52
C VAL A 32 -1.64 -0.27 -11.78
N ASP A 33 -2.94 -0.14 -11.57
CA ASP A 33 -3.67 1.09 -11.85
C ASP A 33 -3.41 2.18 -10.79
N ALA A 34 -3.20 1.79 -9.53
CA ALA A 34 -2.93 2.71 -8.43
C ALA A 34 -1.98 2.11 -7.38
N LEU A 35 -1.26 3.00 -6.69
CA LEU A 35 -0.41 2.68 -5.55
C LEU A 35 -0.80 3.58 -4.37
N TYR A 36 -1.35 2.98 -3.32
CA TYR A 36 -1.70 3.65 -2.07
C TYR A 36 -0.71 3.21 -0.99
N ALA A 37 -0.14 4.16 -0.26
CA ALA A 37 0.90 3.79 0.69
C ALA A 37 0.93 4.66 1.96
N VAL A 38 1.43 4.08 3.03
CA VAL A 38 1.60 4.70 4.35
C VAL A 38 3.01 4.40 4.88
N GLY A 39 3.54 5.28 5.72
CA GLY A 39 4.91 5.18 6.25
C GLY A 39 5.84 6.18 5.60
N SER A 40 6.86 6.61 6.34
CA SER A 40 7.69 7.75 5.94
C SER A 40 8.46 7.51 4.65
N ASN A 41 8.99 6.29 4.47
CA ASN A 41 9.79 5.96 3.28
C ASN A 41 8.93 5.68 2.05
N MET A 42 7.65 5.30 2.23
CA MET A 42 6.72 5.10 1.13
C MET A 42 6.41 6.36 0.30
N THR A 43 6.77 7.56 0.78
CA THR A 43 6.72 8.76 -0.06
C THR A 43 7.58 8.61 -1.33
N HIS A 44 8.74 7.93 -1.22
CA HIS A 44 9.63 7.69 -2.35
C HIS A 44 9.03 6.72 -3.37
N ALA A 45 8.31 5.70 -2.90
CA ALA A 45 7.60 4.75 -3.77
C ALA A 45 6.46 5.47 -4.52
N VAL A 46 5.68 6.30 -3.84
CA VAL A 46 4.59 7.07 -4.44
C VAL A 46 5.10 8.07 -5.47
N GLN A 47 6.17 8.81 -5.15
CA GLN A 47 6.81 9.74 -6.08
C GLN A 47 7.33 9.03 -7.33
N ALA A 48 7.98 7.87 -7.17
CA ALA A 48 8.42 7.07 -8.29
C ALA A 48 7.22 6.57 -9.10
N PHE A 49 6.18 6.03 -8.47
CA PHE A 49 5.03 5.50 -9.20
C PHE A 49 4.34 6.54 -10.10
N GLY A 50 4.15 7.78 -9.61
CA GLY A 50 3.64 8.90 -10.39
C GLY A 50 2.16 9.23 -10.14
N ALA A 51 1.44 9.65 -11.19
CA ALA A 51 0.14 10.33 -11.08
C ALA A 51 -0.96 9.58 -10.29
N ASN A 52 -0.95 8.24 -10.31
CA ASN A 52 -1.94 7.43 -9.59
C ASN A 52 -1.40 6.91 -8.24
N GLY A 53 -0.29 7.47 -7.76
CA GLY A 53 0.31 7.17 -6.47
C GLY A 53 -0.23 8.12 -5.40
N ARG A 54 -0.62 7.58 -4.25
CA ARG A 54 -1.14 8.36 -3.12
C ARG A 54 -0.48 7.92 -1.83
N HIS A 55 0.18 8.87 -1.16
CA HIS A 55 0.70 8.68 0.19
C HIS A 55 -0.32 9.15 1.21
N PHE A 56 -0.43 8.43 2.31
CA PHE A 56 -1.33 8.73 3.43
C PHE A 56 -0.50 8.90 4.71
N ALA A 57 -0.88 9.87 5.53
CA ALA A 57 -0.20 10.13 6.80
C ALA A 57 -0.51 9.03 7.83
N THR A 58 -1.71 8.45 7.77
CA THR A 58 -2.17 7.43 8.72
C THR A 58 -2.79 6.22 8.02
N GLN A 59 -2.78 5.07 8.70
CA GLN A 59 -3.51 3.88 8.22
C GLN A 59 -5.02 4.12 8.17
N ALA A 60 -5.58 4.99 9.03
CA ALA A 60 -7.00 5.31 9.00
C ALA A 60 -7.40 5.96 7.67
N GLU A 61 -6.67 7.00 7.24
CA GLU A 61 -6.91 7.65 5.95
C GLU A 61 -6.68 6.70 4.77
N LEU A 62 -5.71 5.80 4.88
CA LEU A 62 -5.49 4.75 3.89
C LEU A 62 -6.70 3.80 3.80
N ILE A 63 -7.23 3.36 4.95
CA ILE A 63 -8.39 2.47 5.03
C ILE A 63 -9.62 3.14 4.41
N ASP A 64 -9.88 4.41 4.72
CA ASP A 64 -10.97 5.17 4.10
C ASP A 64 -10.84 5.21 2.58
N ALA A 65 -9.64 5.47 2.07
CA ALA A 65 -9.39 5.53 0.62
C ALA A 65 -9.55 4.17 -0.06
N VAL A 66 -9.09 3.08 0.57
CA VAL A 66 -9.22 1.71 0.03
C VAL A 66 -10.68 1.25 0.10
N SER A 67 -11.41 1.60 1.17
CA SER A 67 -12.83 1.25 1.33
C SER A 67 -13.73 1.95 0.30
N ALA A 68 -13.28 3.07 -0.25
CA ALA A 68 -13.98 3.80 -1.31
C ALA A 68 -13.78 3.19 -2.71
N GLU A 69 -12.87 2.23 -2.88
CA GLU A 69 -12.72 1.50 -4.15
C GLU A 69 -13.93 0.59 -4.41
N ASN A 70 -14.26 0.36 -5.68
CA ASN A 70 -15.39 -0.50 -6.03
C ASN A 70 -15.04 -1.98 -5.81
N ALA A 71 -15.56 -2.57 -4.74
CA ALA A 71 -15.25 -3.95 -4.35
C ALA A 71 -15.59 -5.00 -5.42
N SER A 72 -16.57 -4.77 -6.30
CA SER A 72 -17.02 -5.75 -7.29
C SER A 72 -16.12 -5.84 -8.53
N ASP A 73 -15.24 -4.87 -8.76
CA ASP A 73 -14.33 -4.83 -9.92
C ASP A 73 -12.90 -4.41 -9.55
N THR A 74 -12.53 -4.44 -8.26
CA THR A 74 -11.18 -4.04 -7.82
C THR A 74 -10.46 -5.21 -7.15
N THR A 75 -9.24 -5.49 -7.60
CA THR A 75 -8.31 -6.40 -6.93
C THR A 75 -7.31 -5.58 -6.12
N ILE A 76 -7.22 -5.87 -4.83
CA ILE A 76 -6.37 -5.14 -3.89
C ILE A 76 -5.30 -6.09 -3.34
N LEU A 77 -4.03 -5.68 -3.41
CA LEU A 77 -2.92 -6.39 -2.75
C LEU A 77 -2.36 -5.53 -1.63
N ILE A 78 -2.42 -6.03 -0.40
CA ILE A 78 -1.90 -5.36 0.80
C ILE A 78 -0.58 -6.02 1.21
N LYS A 79 0.48 -5.23 1.38
CA LYS A 79 1.80 -5.73 1.80
C LYS A 79 2.55 -4.69 2.64
N GLY A 80 3.28 -5.15 3.64
CA GLY A 80 4.20 -4.32 4.42
C GLY A 80 5.11 -5.17 5.28
N SER A 81 6.13 -4.54 5.88
CA SER A 81 6.92 -5.19 6.93
C SER A 81 6.09 -5.44 8.19
N ARG A 82 6.59 -6.30 9.09
CA ARG A 82 5.92 -6.57 10.36
C ARG A 82 5.73 -5.31 11.22
N SER A 83 6.69 -4.39 11.19
CA SER A 83 6.59 -3.11 11.91
C SER A 83 5.62 -2.13 11.26
N ALA A 84 5.34 -2.27 9.97
CA ALA A 84 4.31 -1.47 9.29
C ALA A 84 2.88 -1.90 9.65
N ALA A 85 2.69 -3.08 10.26
CA ALA A 85 1.42 -3.58 10.79
C ALA A 85 0.24 -3.50 9.80
N MET A 86 0.46 -3.92 8.55
CA MET A 86 -0.54 -3.84 7.49
C MET A 86 -1.68 -4.86 7.66
N GLU A 87 -1.56 -5.81 8.58
CA GLU A 87 -2.67 -6.68 9.00
C GLU A 87 -3.84 -5.88 9.58
N ASN A 88 -3.61 -4.69 10.14
CA ASN A 88 -4.67 -3.81 10.62
C ASN A 88 -5.55 -3.30 9.47
N VAL A 89 -4.95 -3.00 8.32
CA VAL A 89 -5.67 -2.58 7.11
C VAL A 89 -6.52 -3.73 6.58
N VAL A 90 -5.95 -4.95 6.54
CA VAL A 90 -6.71 -6.17 6.16
C VAL A 90 -7.90 -6.38 7.10
N ALA A 91 -7.68 -6.34 8.41
CA ALA A 91 -8.71 -6.55 9.42
C ALA A 91 -9.84 -5.52 9.31
N ALA A 92 -9.52 -4.25 9.04
CA ALA A 92 -10.50 -3.19 8.86
C ALA A 92 -11.37 -3.39 7.60
N LEU A 93 -10.78 -3.87 6.51
CA LEU A 93 -11.47 -4.05 5.23
C LEU A 93 -12.31 -5.34 5.18
N CYS A 94 -11.89 -6.41 5.86
CA CYS A 94 -12.61 -7.68 5.84
C CYS A 94 -13.72 -7.79 6.90
N GLY A 95 -13.76 -6.89 7.90
CA GLY A 95 -14.61 -7.08 9.07
C GLY A 95 -14.27 -8.39 9.81
N ALA A 96 -14.97 -8.71 10.90
CA ALA A 96 -14.74 -9.92 11.70
C ALA A 96 -15.08 -11.26 11.00
N SER A 97 -15.00 -11.33 9.67
CA SER A 97 -15.07 -12.54 8.85
C SER A 97 -13.76 -12.72 8.08
N GLY A 98 -12.66 -12.86 8.82
CA GLY A 98 -11.43 -13.45 8.31
C GLY A 98 -11.15 -14.68 9.15
N GLU A 99 -11.39 -15.88 8.61
CA GLU A 99 -10.92 -17.10 9.24
C GLU A 99 -9.41 -16.98 9.47
N LYS A 100 -9.00 -17.10 10.73
CA LYS A 100 -7.59 -17.22 11.09
C LYS A 100 -7.14 -18.60 10.61
N HIS A 101 -6.25 -18.65 9.64
CA HIS A 101 -5.46 -19.84 9.34
C HIS A 101 -4.11 -19.74 10.06
#